data_AF-X1FZ74-F1
#
_entry.id   AF-X1FZ74-F1
#
_cell.length_a   1.000
_cell.length_b   1.000
_cell.length_c   1.000
_cell.angle_alpha   90.00
_cell.angle_beta   90.00
_cell.angle_gamma   90.00
#
_symmetry.space_group_name_H-M   'P 1'
#
loop_
_entity.id
_entity.type
_entity.pdbx_description
1 polymer ?
#
loop_
_entity_poly.entity_id
_entity_poly.type
_entity_poly.pdbx_seq_one_letter_code
_entity_poly.pdbx_strand_id
1 'polypeptide(L)'
;MAKTGMERLKELEKEIYKCIHCKACRFAYSGEPSREGIGEFTGKQSTILYEGMIDSCPAGIEYGWEAFWNAGKMWIARSILSGDLEFSEDVRDVILPCITCGQCSAQCENKIPTVDIIESLRAAIIESGVPMIEKHALVDRLVKELNNPYGGKAEERFKWAKDAGLEKFINNKGAKVGYYVGCTASYRQIEVAVTTAKLFEKLGVNFTLIEEEVCCGSPFFRIGAVEIAQELMRKNLENFK
;
A
#
# COMPACT_ATOMS: atom_id res chain seq x y z
N MET A 1 -4.15 -11.73 -14.25
CA MET A 1 -3.81 -10.73 -13.20
C MET A 1 -2.94 -11.41 -12.16
N ALA A 2 -2.16 -10.66 -11.38
CA ALA A 2 -1.39 -11.26 -10.28
C ALA A 2 -2.35 -11.89 -9.27
N LYS A 3 -1.99 -13.07 -8.76
CA LYS A 3 -2.76 -13.75 -7.71
C LYS A 3 -2.59 -12.99 -6.40
N THR A 4 -3.67 -12.86 -5.63
CA THR A 4 -3.69 -12.21 -4.31
C THR A 4 -4.45 -13.07 -3.30
N GLY A 5 -4.57 -12.58 -2.08
CA GLY A 5 -5.44 -13.18 -1.07
C GLY A 5 -5.05 -14.59 -0.66
N MET A 6 -6.05 -15.41 -0.37
CA MET A 6 -5.84 -16.78 0.13
C MET A 6 -5.12 -17.67 -0.89
N GLU A 7 -5.37 -17.46 -2.20
CA GLU A 7 -4.66 -18.19 -3.25
C GLU A 7 -3.15 -17.91 -3.18
N ARG A 8 -2.77 -16.63 -3.10
CA ARG A 8 -1.36 -16.22 -3.04
C ARG A 8 -0.69 -16.63 -1.73
N LEU A 9 -1.40 -16.58 -0.60
CA LEU A 9 -0.88 -17.06 0.68
C LEU A 9 -0.50 -18.54 0.64
N LYS A 10 -1.32 -19.38 0.01
CA LYS A 10 -1.03 -20.81 -0.16
C LYS A 10 0.22 -21.04 -1.02
N GLU A 11 0.41 -20.25 -2.07
CA GLU A 11 1.65 -20.32 -2.86
C GLU A 11 2.89 -19.94 -2.05
N LEU A 12 2.73 -19.01 -1.10
CA LEU A 12 3.78 -18.52 -0.23
C LEU A 12 3.98 -19.37 1.04
N GLU A 13 3.22 -20.46 1.23
CA GLU A 13 3.25 -21.27 2.46
C GLU A 13 4.67 -21.71 2.82
N LYS A 14 5.41 -22.27 1.86
CA LYS A 14 6.80 -22.71 2.10
C LYS A 14 7.71 -21.57 2.54
N GLU A 15 7.48 -20.35 2.04
CA GLU A 15 8.26 -19.17 2.41
C GLU A 15 7.90 -18.68 3.81
N ILE A 16 6.60 -18.68 4.16
CA ILE A 16 6.10 -18.33 5.49
C ILE A 16 6.73 -19.25 6.55
N TYR A 17 6.80 -20.56 6.27
CA TYR A 17 7.35 -21.55 7.19
C TYR A 17 8.88 -21.48 7.38
N LYS A 18 9.60 -20.72 6.54
CA LYS A 18 11.03 -20.41 6.78
C LYS A 18 11.24 -19.43 7.94
N CYS A 19 10.18 -18.77 8.42
CA CYS A 19 10.29 -17.85 9.55
C CYS A 19 10.66 -18.59 10.84
N ILE A 20 11.90 -18.41 11.28
CA ILE A 20 12.40 -18.93 12.56
C ILE A 20 12.11 -18.01 13.76
N HIS A 21 11.34 -16.93 13.55
CA HIS A 21 10.96 -15.97 14.59
C HIS A 21 12.16 -15.34 15.34
N CYS A 22 13.30 -15.13 14.66
CA CYS A 22 14.50 -14.52 15.25
C CYS A 22 14.36 -13.02 15.57
N LYS A 23 13.27 -12.39 15.13
CA LYS A 23 12.95 -10.97 15.32
C LYS A 23 13.91 -9.96 14.68
N ALA A 24 14.86 -10.38 13.84
CA ALA A 24 15.74 -9.46 13.09
C ALA A 24 14.97 -8.37 12.32
N CYS A 25 13.79 -8.71 11.79
CA CYS A 25 12.89 -7.79 11.08
C CYS A 25 12.32 -6.63 11.92
N ARG A 26 12.54 -6.63 13.24
CA ARG A 26 12.20 -5.52 14.15
C ARG A 26 13.22 -4.38 14.06
N PHE A 27 14.48 -4.72 13.79
CA PHE A 27 15.59 -3.80 13.98
C PHE A 27 16.06 -3.16 12.66
N ALA A 28 16.67 -2.00 12.77
CA ALA A 28 17.56 -1.43 11.76
C ALA A 28 18.94 -1.22 12.36
N TYR A 29 19.97 -1.34 11.52
CA TYR A 29 21.32 -0.95 11.90
C TYR A 29 21.42 0.58 11.92
N SER A 30 21.89 1.15 13.03
CA SER A 30 22.03 2.60 13.21
C SER A 30 23.12 3.21 12.32
N GLY A 31 24.00 2.40 11.73
CA GLY A 31 25.24 2.88 11.09
C GLY A 31 26.35 3.24 12.08
N GLU A 32 26.05 3.22 13.38
CA GLU A 32 26.91 3.64 14.47
C GLU A 32 27.03 2.47 15.45
N PRO A 33 27.97 1.53 15.24
CA PRO A 33 28.10 0.35 16.07
C PRO A 33 28.34 0.74 17.53
N SER A 34 29.03 1.85 17.81
CA SER A 34 29.28 2.33 19.18
C SER A 34 28.07 2.99 19.86
N ARG A 35 26.91 3.08 19.20
CA ARG A 35 25.71 3.67 19.80
C ARG A 35 24.99 2.62 20.63
N GLU A 36 24.81 2.88 21.92
CA GLU A 36 23.94 2.07 22.77
C GLU A 36 22.54 2.01 22.14
N GLY A 37 22.11 0.81 21.74
CA GLY A 37 20.74 0.59 21.26
C GLY A 37 19.73 0.81 22.38
N ILE A 38 18.44 0.88 22.05
CA ILE A 38 17.37 0.87 23.07
C ILE A 38 17.29 -0.56 23.64
N GLY A 39 18.17 -0.86 24.58
CA GLY A 39 18.33 -2.17 25.21
C GLY A 39 19.64 -2.86 24.82
N GLU A 40 20.59 -2.92 25.75
CA GLU A 40 21.72 -3.83 25.66
C GLU A 40 21.23 -5.26 25.93
N PHE A 41 21.23 -6.13 24.92
CA PHE A 41 21.01 -7.55 25.15
C PHE A 41 22.32 -8.19 25.62
N THR A 42 22.46 -8.37 26.92
CA THR A 42 23.48 -9.21 27.52
C THR A 42 23.00 -10.65 27.52
N GLY A 43 23.68 -11.52 26.77
CA GLY A 43 23.42 -12.95 26.81
C GLY A 43 23.82 -13.57 28.15
N LYS A 44 23.85 -14.91 28.24
CA LYS A 44 24.44 -15.63 29.38
C LYS A 44 25.96 -15.40 29.55
N GLN A 45 26.60 -14.75 28.59
CA GLN A 45 27.98 -14.30 28.62
C GLN A 45 27.97 -12.78 28.77
N SER A 46 28.91 -12.23 29.55
CA SER A 46 29.04 -10.79 29.87
C SER A 46 29.47 -9.93 28.67
N THR A 47 29.14 -10.33 27.46
CA THR A 47 29.49 -9.67 26.21
C THR A 47 28.21 -9.09 25.62
N ILE A 48 28.24 -7.80 25.29
CA ILE A 48 27.14 -7.14 24.58
C ILE A 48 27.04 -7.79 23.20
N LEU A 49 25.89 -8.40 22.89
CA LEU A 49 25.71 -9.15 21.64
C LEU A 49 25.43 -8.24 20.44
N TYR A 50 24.81 -7.07 20.66
CA TYR A 50 24.43 -6.12 19.61
C TYR A 50 24.52 -4.68 20.12
N GLU A 51 25.49 -3.92 19.61
CA GLU A 51 25.53 -2.46 19.73
C GLU A 51 24.99 -1.84 18.43
N GLY A 52 24.26 -0.72 18.50
CA GLY A 52 23.76 0.00 17.32
C GLY A 52 22.53 -0.59 16.62
N MET A 53 21.75 -1.48 17.24
CA MET A 53 20.44 -1.89 16.71
C MET A 53 19.30 -1.11 17.36
N ILE A 54 18.43 -0.51 16.53
CA ILE A 54 17.25 0.23 16.99
C ILE A 54 15.98 -0.38 16.42
N ASP A 55 14.90 -0.31 17.18
CA ASP A 55 13.58 -0.64 16.66
C ASP A 55 13.23 0.26 15.48
N SER A 56 12.76 -0.35 14.40
CA SER A 56 12.51 0.34 13.14
C SER A 56 11.12 0.10 12.57
N CYS A 57 10.38 -0.89 13.06
CA CYS A 57 9.04 -1.19 12.56
C CYS A 57 8.03 -0.20 13.17
N PRO A 58 7.43 0.73 12.39
CA PRO A 58 6.59 1.78 12.97
C PRO A 58 5.34 1.21 13.67
N ALA A 59 4.72 0.20 13.06
CA ALA A 59 3.59 -0.50 13.67
C ALA A 59 3.99 -1.25 14.95
N GLY A 60 5.18 -1.85 14.99
CA GLY A 60 5.65 -2.51 16.20
C GLY A 60 5.87 -1.52 17.34
N ILE A 61 6.52 -0.38 17.05
CA ILE A 61 6.84 0.67 18.01
C ILE A 61 5.57 1.29 18.60
N GLU A 62 4.63 1.67 17.73
CA GLU A 62 3.39 2.34 18.14
C GLU A 62 2.53 1.47 19.05
N TYR A 63 2.35 0.19 18.69
CA TYR A 63 1.40 -0.69 19.38
C TYR A 63 2.04 -1.57 20.45
N GLY A 64 3.37 -1.73 20.46
CA GLY A 64 4.15 -2.41 21.51
C GLY A 64 4.00 -3.94 21.60
N TRP A 65 2.88 -4.51 21.14
CA TRP A 65 2.59 -5.95 21.24
C TRP A 65 3.20 -6.76 20.08
N GLU A 66 3.65 -8.00 20.35
CA GLU A 66 4.38 -8.86 19.39
C GLU A 66 3.64 -9.03 18.05
N ALA A 67 2.31 -9.11 18.09
CA ALA A 67 1.48 -9.30 16.91
C ALA A 67 1.63 -8.17 15.85
N PHE A 68 1.98 -6.95 16.27
CA PHE A 68 2.18 -5.81 15.37
C PHE A 68 3.55 -5.78 14.69
N TRP A 69 4.51 -6.57 15.17
CA TRP A 69 5.80 -6.75 14.53
C TRP A 69 5.72 -7.78 13.40
N ASN A 70 6.61 -7.68 12.42
CA ASN A 70 6.60 -8.63 11.29
C ASN A 70 6.77 -10.10 11.74
N ALA A 71 7.56 -10.36 12.79
CA ALA A 71 7.76 -11.71 13.30
C ALA A 71 6.45 -12.34 13.81
N GLY A 72 5.65 -11.58 14.58
CA GLY A 72 4.30 -11.99 14.98
C GLY A 72 3.36 -12.17 13.79
N LYS A 73 3.41 -11.28 12.79
CA LYS A 73 2.58 -11.40 11.58
C LYS A 73 2.88 -12.65 10.75
N MET A 74 4.13 -13.11 10.71
CA MET A 74 4.47 -14.40 10.08
C MET A 74 3.86 -15.59 10.82
N TRP A 75 3.78 -15.52 12.15
CA TRP A 75 3.09 -16.55 12.93
C TRP A 75 1.58 -16.51 12.71
N ILE A 76 0.98 -15.32 12.64
CA ILE A 76 -0.44 -15.17 12.25
C ILE A 76 -0.69 -15.79 10.88
N ALA A 77 0.15 -15.49 9.88
CA ALA A 77 0.04 -16.09 8.54
C ALA A 77 0.11 -17.62 8.61
N ARG A 78 1.05 -18.16 9.38
CA ARG A 78 1.22 -19.60 9.58
C ARG A 78 0.00 -20.23 10.25
N SER A 79 -0.51 -19.63 11.33
CA SER A 79 -1.69 -20.13 12.06
C SER A 79 -2.96 -20.11 11.22
N ILE A 80 -3.11 -19.12 10.33
CA ILE A 80 -4.20 -19.09 9.35
C ILE A 80 -4.06 -20.24 8.35
N LEU A 81 -2.86 -20.49 7.84
CA LEU A 81 -2.62 -21.59 6.89
C LEU A 81 -2.77 -22.98 7.51
N SER A 82 -2.41 -23.16 8.78
CA SER A 82 -2.60 -24.41 9.51
C SER A 82 -4.03 -24.64 10.00
N GLY A 83 -4.87 -23.60 9.97
CA GLY A 83 -6.24 -23.65 10.50
C GLY A 83 -6.34 -23.45 12.02
N ASP A 84 -5.27 -23.05 12.68
CA ASP A 84 -5.24 -22.75 14.13
C ASP A 84 -5.82 -21.36 14.45
N LEU A 85 -5.94 -20.48 13.45
CA LEU A 85 -6.47 -19.13 13.59
C LEU A 85 -7.41 -18.80 12.45
N GLU A 86 -8.61 -18.33 12.77
CA GLU A 86 -9.59 -17.85 11.80
C GLU A 86 -9.40 -16.35 11.52
N PHE A 87 -9.90 -15.88 10.38
CA PHE A 87 -9.96 -14.46 10.10
C PHE A 87 -10.99 -13.78 10.99
N SER A 88 -10.61 -12.64 11.56
CA SER A 88 -11.47 -11.82 12.42
C SER A 88 -11.12 -10.35 12.30
N GLU A 89 -11.94 -9.49 12.90
CA GLU A 89 -11.65 -8.06 13.04
C GLU A 89 -10.36 -7.80 13.82
N ASP A 90 -10.07 -8.59 14.86
CA ASP A 90 -8.83 -8.47 15.62
C ASP A 90 -7.59 -8.79 14.75
N VAL A 91 -7.69 -9.84 13.91
CA VAL A 91 -6.62 -10.17 12.95
C VAL A 91 -6.45 -9.03 11.94
N ARG A 92 -7.54 -8.49 11.39
CA ARG A 92 -7.52 -7.30 10.51
C ARG A 92 -6.78 -6.15 11.18
N ASP A 93 -7.13 -5.82 12.41
CA ASP A 93 -6.64 -4.64 13.12
C ASP A 93 -5.16 -4.76 13.52
N VAL A 94 -4.63 -5.97 13.60
CA VAL A 94 -3.19 -6.23 13.76
C VAL A 94 -2.41 -6.16 12.44
N ILE A 95 -2.98 -6.64 11.34
CA ILE A 95 -2.30 -6.69 10.03
C ILE A 95 -2.31 -5.32 9.33
N LEU A 96 -3.42 -4.58 9.45
CA LEU A 96 -3.66 -3.34 8.72
C LEU A 96 -2.67 -2.19 9.03
N PRO A 97 -2.14 -2.01 10.26
CA PRO A 97 -1.18 -0.95 10.55
C PRO A 97 0.18 -1.10 9.85
N CYS A 98 0.50 -2.24 9.23
CA CYS A 98 1.75 -2.38 8.48
C CYS A 98 1.83 -1.38 7.30
N ILE A 99 2.77 -0.45 7.29
CA ILE A 99 2.88 0.50 6.17
C ILE A 99 3.58 -0.08 4.92
N THR A 100 3.88 -1.39 4.92
CA THR A 100 4.53 -2.09 3.80
C THR A 100 5.84 -1.43 3.34
N CYS A 101 6.63 -0.87 4.27
CA CYS A 101 7.88 -0.15 3.95
C CYS A 101 9.02 -1.05 3.44
N GLY A 102 8.93 -2.37 3.62
CA GLY A 102 9.91 -3.33 3.12
C GLY A 102 11.16 -3.52 3.99
N GLN A 103 11.29 -2.82 5.11
CA GLN A 103 12.44 -2.99 6.02
C GLN A 103 12.58 -4.44 6.52
N CYS A 104 11.47 -5.08 6.88
CA CYS A 104 11.47 -6.48 7.32
C CYS A 104 11.98 -7.44 6.24
N SER A 105 11.64 -7.21 4.97
CA SER A 105 12.17 -7.98 3.83
C SER A 105 13.67 -7.75 3.67
N ALA A 106 14.13 -6.49 3.78
CA ALA A 106 15.54 -6.14 3.63
C ALA A 106 16.43 -6.78 4.72
N GLN A 107 15.94 -6.85 5.96
CA GLN A 107 16.65 -7.46 7.09
C GLN A 107 16.55 -8.99 7.14
N CYS A 108 15.69 -9.61 6.32
CA CYS A 108 15.42 -11.04 6.44
C CYS A 108 16.53 -11.86 5.77
N GLU A 109 17.37 -12.54 6.56
CA GLU A 109 18.36 -13.47 6.00
C GLU A 109 17.76 -14.77 5.46
N ASN A 110 16.55 -15.12 5.90
CA ASN A 110 15.79 -16.23 5.31
C ASN A 110 15.10 -15.85 3.99
N LYS A 111 15.29 -14.62 3.51
CA LYS A 111 14.74 -14.09 2.23
C LYS A 111 13.23 -14.29 2.06
N ILE A 112 12.50 -14.18 3.17
CA ILE A 112 11.04 -14.30 3.19
C ILE A 112 10.44 -13.05 2.52
N PRO A 113 9.52 -13.19 1.55
CA PRO A 113 8.88 -12.07 0.87
C PRO A 113 7.80 -11.44 1.75
N THR A 114 8.21 -10.81 2.86
CA THR A 114 7.28 -10.40 3.93
C THR A 114 6.21 -9.41 3.48
N VAL A 115 6.53 -8.47 2.59
CA VAL A 115 5.54 -7.51 2.05
C VAL A 115 4.45 -8.23 1.25
N ASP A 116 4.82 -9.15 0.36
CA ASP A 116 3.86 -9.94 -0.45
C ASP A 116 2.95 -10.78 0.46
N ILE A 117 3.50 -11.38 1.52
CA ILE A 117 2.72 -12.10 2.53
C ILE A 117 1.72 -11.16 3.24
N ILE A 118 2.15 -9.96 3.64
CA ILE A 118 1.26 -9.00 4.32
C ILE A 118 0.15 -8.49 3.38
N GLU A 119 0.46 -8.16 2.13
CA GLU A 119 -0.54 -7.73 1.15
C GLU A 119 -1.52 -8.87 0.84
N SER A 120 -1.02 -10.10 0.72
CA SER A 120 -1.85 -11.30 0.54
C SER A 120 -2.73 -11.60 1.76
N LEU A 121 -2.22 -11.39 2.98
CA LEU A 121 -3.02 -11.49 4.21
C LEU A 121 -4.17 -10.50 4.22
N ARG A 122 -3.92 -9.23 3.85
CA ARG A 122 -4.98 -8.22 3.77
C ARG A 122 -6.06 -8.60 2.79
N ALA A 123 -5.66 -9.07 1.62
CA ALA A 123 -6.61 -9.53 0.61
C ALA A 123 -7.42 -10.73 1.12
N ALA A 124 -6.78 -11.70 1.76
CA ALA A 124 -7.46 -12.88 2.31
C ALA A 124 -8.47 -12.50 3.43
N ILE A 125 -8.15 -11.51 4.25
CA ILE A 125 -9.06 -10.96 5.27
C ILE A 125 -10.31 -10.35 4.63
N ILE A 126 -10.16 -9.59 3.55
CA ILE A 126 -11.30 -9.01 2.83
C ILE A 126 -12.12 -10.12 2.13
N GLU A 127 -11.46 -11.08 1.48
CA GLU A 127 -12.09 -12.23 0.84
C GLU A 127 -12.90 -13.09 1.82
N SER A 128 -12.46 -13.20 3.08
CA SER A 128 -13.17 -13.97 4.10
C SER A 128 -14.43 -13.27 4.64
N GLY A 129 -14.71 -12.05 4.18
CA GLY A 129 -15.89 -11.28 4.60
C GLY A 129 -15.70 -10.47 5.89
N VAL A 130 -14.49 -10.36 6.43
CA VAL A 130 -14.22 -9.45 7.54
C VAL A 130 -14.44 -8.02 7.04
N PRO A 131 -15.28 -7.21 7.72
CA PRO A 131 -15.62 -5.89 7.23
C PRO A 131 -14.41 -4.96 7.20
N MET A 132 -14.42 -4.01 6.26
CA MET A 132 -13.50 -2.87 6.31
C MET A 132 -13.80 -2.01 7.55
N ILE A 133 -12.77 -1.38 8.12
CA ILE A 133 -12.99 -0.34 9.13
C ILE A 133 -13.83 0.81 8.56
N GLU A 134 -14.53 1.53 9.44
CA GLU A 134 -15.48 2.59 9.06
C GLU A 134 -14.88 3.63 8.10
N LYS A 135 -13.64 4.06 8.35
CA LYS A 135 -12.94 5.04 7.50
C LYS A 135 -12.68 4.51 6.08
N HIS A 136 -12.36 3.23 5.93
CA HIS A 136 -12.17 2.61 4.62
C HIS A 136 -13.51 2.39 3.90
N ALA A 137 -14.56 2.03 4.62
CA ALA A 137 -15.92 1.95 4.07
C ALA A 137 -16.45 3.33 3.62
N LEU A 138 -16.09 4.41 4.31
CA LEU A 138 -16.37 5.78 3.85
C LEU A 138 -15.66 6.09 2.53
N VAL A 139 -14.38 5.74 2.40
CA VAL A 139 -13.63 5.92 1.15
C VAL A 139 -14.24 5.11 0.01
N ASP A 140 -14.69 3.88 0.27
CA ASP A 140 -15.43 3.07 -0.72
C ASP A 140 -16.69 3.78 -1.23
N ARG A 141 -17.53 4.31 -0.32
CA ARG A 141 -18.72 5.09 -0.69
C ARG A 141 -18.38 6.32 -1.52
N LEU A 142 -17.39 7.12 -1.10
CA LEU A 142 -16.96 8.32 -1.82
C LEU A 142 -16.45 7.97 -3.24
N VAL A 143 -15.71 6.88 -3.39
CA VAL A 143 -15.22 6.47 -4.71
C VAL A 143 -16.37 5.98 -5.59
N LYS A 144 -17.37 5.26 -5.04
CA LYS A 144 -18.56 4.83 -5.80
C LYS A 144 -19.43 6.01 -6.25
N GLU A 145 -19.60 7.02 -5.40
CA GLU A 145 -20.47 8.17 -5.67
C GLU A 145 -19.79 9.27 -6.50
N LEU A 146 -18.50 9.52 -6.24
CA LEU A 146 -17.79 10.70 -6.74
C LEU A 146 -16.52 10.37 -7.53
N ASN A 147 -16.22 9.08 -7.74
CA ASN A 147 -15.01 8.61 -8.45
C ASN A 147 -13.68 9.10 -7.84
N ASN A 148 -13.68 9.55 -6.58
CA ASN A 148 -12.49 9.99 -5.86
C ASN A 148 -12.62 9.81 -4.34
N PRO A 149 -11.51 9.61 -3.61
CA PRO A 149 -11.54 9.38 -2.17
C PRO A 149 -11.63 10.67 -1.34
N TYR A 150 -11.64 11.85 -1.97
CA TYR A 150 -11.51 13.15 -1.30
C TYR A 150 -12.83 13.92 -1.16
N GLY A 151 -13.91 13.42 -1.74
CA GLY A 151 -15.19 14.13 -1.80
C GLY A 151 -15.21 15.31 -2.79
N GLY A 152 -14.25 15.37 -3.72
CA GLY A 152 -14.20 16.41 -4.74
C GLY A 152 -15.36 16.25 -5.73
N LYS A 153 -15.95 17.36 -6.17
CA LYS A 153 -17.06 17.30 -7.14
C LYS A 153 -16.56 17.06 -8.55
N ALA A 154 -17.38 16.47 -9.40
CA ALA A 154 -17.00 16.17 -10.78
C ALA A 154 -16.66 17.45 -11.57
N GLU A 155 -17.46 18.50 -11.41
CA GLU A 155 -17.29 19.79 -12.09
C GLU A 155 -15.99 20.53 -11.73
N GLU A 156 -15.40 20.21 -10.57
CA GLU A 156 -14.17 20.84 -10.09
C GLU A 156 -12.91 20.17 -10.68
N ARG A 157 -12.99 18.93 -11.18
CA ARG A 157 -11.83 18.09 -11.51
C ARG A 157 -10.89 18.71 -12.53
N PHE A 158 -11.43 19.33 -13.57
CA PHE A 158 -10.67 19.95 -14.67
C PHE A 158 -10.76 21.47 -14.68
N LYS A 159 -11.22 22.08 -13.59
CA LYS A 159 -11.24 23.54 -13.46
C LYS A 159 -9.84 24.13 -13.65
N TRP A 160 -8.82 23.48 -13.10
CA TRP A 160 -7.42 23.89 -13.25
C TRP A 160 -6.95 23.93 -14.71
N ALA A 161 -7.43 23.04 -15.56
CA ALA A 161 -7.03 22.99 -16.97
C ALA A 161 -7.59 24.20 -17.72
N LYS A 162 -8.85 24.55 -17.45
CA LYS A 162 -9.51 25.75 -17.99
C LYS A 162 -8.82 27.03 -17.50
N ASP A 163 -8.58 27.14 -16.20
CA ASP A 163 -7.92 28.30 -15.60
C ASP A 163 -6.47 28.49 -16.14
N ALA A 164 -5.83 27.40 -16.57
CA ALA A 164 -4.47 27.40 -17.12
C ALA A 164 -4.40 27.56 -18.65
N GLY A 165 -5.52 27.67 -19.37
CA GLY A 165 -5.57 27.77 -20.83
C GLY A 165 -5.28 26.46 -21.57
N LEU A 166 -5.57 25.31 -20.93
CA LEU A 166 -5.28 23.96 -21.41
C LEU A 166 -6.56 23.20 -21.82
N GLU A 167 -7.70 23.88 -21.92
CA GLU A 167 -9.01 23.28 -22.21
C GLU A 167 -9.04 22.52 -23.55
N LYS A 168 -8.23 22.93 -24.52
CA LYS A 168 -8.09 22.27 -25.83
C LYS A 168 -7.56 20.82 -25.74
N PHE A 169 -6.94 20.45 -24.62
CA PHE A 169 -6.44 19.10 -24.39
C PHE A 169 -7.46 18.19 -23.70
N ILE A 170 -8.58 18.71 -23.21
CA ILE A 170 -9.64 17.89 -22.61
C ILE A 170 -10.32 17.08 -23.70
N ASN A 171 -10.34 15.75 -23.54
CA ASN A 171 -10.93 14.79 -24.48
C ASN A 171 -10.48 15.00 -25.94
N ASN A 172 -9.20 15.33 -26.13
CA ASN A 172 -8.56 15.46 -27.44
C ASN A 172 -8.46 14.10 -28.14
N LYS A 173 -9.45 13.78 -28.98
CA LYS A 173 -9.54 12.52 -29.73
C LYS A 173 -8.41 12.26 -30.73
N GLY A 174 -7.64 13.29 -31.09
CA GLY A 174 -6.50 13.15 -31.99
C GLY A 174 -5.19 12.78 -31.27
N ALA A 175 -5.19 12.74 -29.94
CA ALA A 175 -4.00 12.45 -29.14
C ALA A 175 -3.60 10.98 -29.20
N LYS A 176 -2.30 10.71 -29.16
CA LYS A 176 -1.74 9.37 -28.97
C LYS A 176 -1.30 9.09 -27.54
N VAL A 177 -1.32 10.13 -26.70
CA VAL A 177 -0.89 10.08 -25.30
C VAL A 177 -2.06 10.48 -24.42
N GLY A 178 -2.49 9.59 -23.54
CA GLY A 178 -3.43 9.94 -22.47
C GLY A 178 -2.66 10.34 -21.21
N TYR A 179 -2.97 11.50 -20.66
CA TYR A 179 -2.47 11.88 -19.34
C TYR A 179 -3.54 11.58 -18.28
N TYR A 180 -3.36 10.47 -17.57
CA TYR A 180 -4.13 10.19 -16.35
C TYR A 180 -3.65 11.10 -15.23
N VAL A 181 -4.48 12.07 -14.85
CA VAL A 181 -4.14 13.11 -13.88
C VAL A 181 -4.30 12.58 -12.46
N GLY A 182 -5.38 11.82 -12.24
CA GLY A 182 -5.71 11.23 -10.95
C GLY A 182 -6.25 12.24 -9.94
N CYS A 183 -6.92 11.73 -8.91
CA CYS A 183 -7.63 12.56 -7.94
C CYS A 183 -6.71 13.48 -7.12
N THR A 184 -5.49 13.05 -6.81
CA THR A 184 -4.57 13.85 -5.98
C THR A 184 -4.12 15.10 -6.71
N ALA A 185 -3.68 14.97 -7.96
CA ALA A 185 -3.26 16.13 -8.75
C ALA A 185 -4.47 17.01 -9.15
N SER A 186 -5.62 16.41 -9.47
CA SER A 186 -6.82 17.20 -9.86
C SER A 186 -7.45 18.00 -8.72
N TYR A 187 -7.35 17.56 -7.45
CA TYR A 187 -8.04 18.20 -6.32
C TYR A 187 -7.15 18.73 -5.19
N ARG A 188 -5.94 18.18 -5.01
CA ARG A 188 -5.09 18.48 -3.83
C ARG A 188 -3.74 19.09 -4.20
N GLN A 189 -3.19 18.73 -5.35
CA GLN A 189 -1.86 19.13 -5.82
C GLN A 189 -1.97 19.64 -7.27
N ILE A 190 -2.79 20.69 -7.44
CA ILE A 190 -3.18 21.23 -8.76
C ILE A 190 -1.96 21.71 -9.54
N GLU A 191 -0.97 22.26 -8.86
CA GLU A 191 0.30 22.69 -9.42
C GLU A 191 1.03 21.57 -10.16
N VAL A 192 0.92 20.31 -9.69
CA VAL A 192 1.52 19.15 -10.37
C VAL A 192 0.81 18.88 -11.69
N ALA A 193 -0.53 18.93 -11.71
CA ALA A 193 -1.32 18.74 -12.92
C ALA A 193 -1.02 19.83 -13.97
N VAL A 194 -1.07 21.10 -13.56
CA VAL A 194 -0.80 22.26 -14.42
C VAL A 194 0.62 22.20 -14.98
N THR A 195 1.62 21.96 -14.13
CA THR A 195 3.03 21.96 -14.54
C THR A 195 3.31 20.83 -15.53
N THR A 196 2.77 19.64 -15.27
CA THR A 196 2.93 18.48 -16.16
C THR A 196 2.30 18.75 -17.53
N ALA A 197 1.06 19.25 -17.57
CA ALA A 197 0.37 19.52 -18.83
C ALA A 197 1.02 20.66 -19.64
N LYS A 198 1.48 21.74 -18.98
CA LYS A 198 2.24 22.82 -19.64
C LYS A 198 3.58 22.33 -20.19
N LEU A 199 4.24 21.40 -19.48
CA LEU A 199 5.47 20.78 -19.98
C LEU A 199 5.20 19.98 -21.25
N PHE A 200 4.14 19.17 -21.28
CA PHE A 200 3.73 18.44 -22.49
C PHE A 200 3.42 19.37 -23.66
N GLU A 201 2.67 20.46 -23.42
CA GLU A 201 2.39 21.47 -24.45
C GLU A 201 3.69 22.10 -24.98
N LYS A 202 4.60 22.51 -24.10
CA LYS A 202 5.89 23.12 -24.48
C LYS A 202 6.79 22.16 -25.28
N LEU A 203 6.70 20.87 -24.98
CA LEU A 203 7.43 19.82 -25.70
C LEU A 203 6.74 19.40 -27.01
N GLY A 204 5.57 19.97 -27.33
CA GLY A 204 4.80 19.61 -28.54
C GLY A 204 4.20 18.21 -28.49
N VAL A 205 4.00 17.64 -27.29
CA VAL A 205 3.36 16.34 -27.14
C VAL A 205 1.87 16.49 -27.46
N ASN A 206 1.36 15.65 -28.36
CA ASN A 206 -0.08 15.58 -28.64
C ASN A 206 -0.76 14.65 -27.62
N PHE A 207 -1.24 15.23 -26.52
CA PHE A 207 -1.88 14.52 -25.40
C PHE A 207 -3.36 14.87 -25.22
N THR A 208 -4.06 14.01 -24.47
CA THR A 208 -5.43 14.21 -24.00
C THR A 208 -5.50 14.12 -22.49
N LEU A 209 -6.31 14.99 -21.88
CA LEU A 209 -6.81 14.87 -20.52
C LEU A 209 -8.14 14.11 -20.57
N ILE A 210 -8.27 13.03 -19.81
CA ILE A 210 -9.41 12.11 -19.89
C ILE A 210 -10.45 12.55 -18.86
N GLU A 211 -11.61 13.05 -19.29
CA GLU A 211 -12.63 13.56 -18.36
C GLU A 211 -13.28 12.44 -17.54
N GLU A 212 -13.41 11.26 -18.15
CA GLU A 212 -14.06 10.07 -17.61
C GLU A 212 -13.14 9.24 -16.70
N GLU A 213 -11.92 9.69 -16.40
CA GLU A 213 -11.01 8.98 -15.51
C GLU A 213 -11.59 8.86 -14.08
N VAL A 214 -11.40 7.69 -13.47
CA VAL A 214 -11.86 7.39 -12.10
C VAL A 214 -10.68 7.21 -11.16
N CYS A 215 -10.95 7.02 -9.87
CA CYS A 215 -9.94 6.69 -8.87
C CYS A 215 -9.01 5.56 -9.36
N CYS A 216 -7.71 5.65 -9.09
CA CYS A 216 -6.73 4.63 -9.50
C CYS A 216 -6.84 3.31 -8.74
N GLY A 217 -7.63 3.27 -7.66
CA GLY A 217 -7.80 2.10 -6.80
C GLY A 217 -6.69 1.89 -5.76
N SER A 218 -5.64 2.73 -5.75
CA SER A 218 -4.49 2.60 -4.83
C SER A 218 -4.87 2.44 -3.34
N PRO A 219 -5.84 3.21 -2.77
CA PRO A 219 -6.25 3.00 -1.39
C PRO A 219 -6.80 1.60 -1.12
N PHE A 220 -7.62 1.06 -2.04
CA PHE A 220 -8.23 -0.27 -1.91
C PHE A 220 -7.19 -1.39 -2.02
N PHE A 221 -6.25 -1.25 -2.96
CA PHE A 221 -5.16 -2.21 -3.11
C PHE A 221 -4.36 -2.34 -1.80
N ARG A 222 -4.02 -1.21 -1.17
CA ARG A 222 -3.20 -1.18 0.06
C ARG A 222 -3.87 -1.82 1.27
N ILE A 223 -5.19 -1.86 1.30
CA ILE A 223 -5.98 -2.44 2.41
C ILE A 223 -6.46 -3.86 2.12
N GLY A 224 -6.11 -4.43 0.96
CA GLY A 224 -6.52 -5.78 0.56
C GLY A 224 -7.83 -5.87 -0.23
N ALA A 225 -8.51 -4.76 -0.50
CA ALA A 225 -9.70 -4.75 -1.37
C ALA A 225 -9.28 -4.76 -2.85
N VAL A 226 -8.59 -5.83 -3.26
CA VAL A 226 -7.91 -5.94 -4.56
C VAL A 226 -8.89 -5.95 -5.71
N GLU A 227 -10.04 -6.59 -5.57
CA GLU A 227 -11.09 -6.67 -6.59
C GLU A 227 -11.61 -5.27 -6.95
N ILE A 228 -11.87 -4.45 -5.92
CA ILE A 228 -12.30 -3.05 -6.08
C ILE A 228 -11.21 -2.25 -6.81
N ALA A 229 -9.95 -2.41 -6.41
CA ALA A 229 -8.83 -1.75 -7.06
C ALA A 229 -8.71 -2.15 -8.54
N GLN A 230 -8.85 -3.44 -8.86
CA GLN A 230 -8.77 -3.97 -10.21
C GLN A 230 -9.94 -3.54 -11.09
N GLU A 231 -11.15 -3.42 -10.54
CA GLU A 231 -12.31 -2.87 -11.26
C GLU A 231 -12.06 -1.42 -11.67
N LEU A 232 -11.60 -0.59 -10.75
CA LEU A 232 -11.27 0.82 -11.00
C LEU A 232 -10.14 0.96 -12.03
N MET A 233 -9.11 0.11 -11.93
CA MET A 233 -8.03 0.06 -12.91
C MET A 233 -8.54 -0.32 -14.30
N ARG A 234 -9.42 -1.32 -14.42
CA ARG A 234 -10.03 -1.72 -15.70
C ARG A 234 -10.84 -0.59 -16.33
N LYS A 235 -11.67 0.10 -15.54
CA LYS A 235 -12.43 1.28 -15.99
C LYS A 235 -11.50 2.35 -16.58
N ASN A 236 -10.41 2.66 -15.89
CA ASN A 236 -9.43 3.61 -16.42
C ASN A 236 -8.77 3.09 -17.70
N LEU A 237 -8.36 1.82 -17.77
CA LEU A 237 -7.75 1.24 -18.98
C LEU A 237 -8.69 1.26 -20.19
N GLU A 238 -10.00 1.16 -19.98
CA GLU A 238 -10.99 1.30 -21.06
C GLU A 238 -10.99 2.70 -21.67
N ASN A 239 -10.77 3.74 -20.86
CA ASN A 239 -10.67 5.12 -21.34
C ASN A 239 -9.41 5.40 -22.18
N PHE A 240 -8.43 4.48 -22.19
CA PHE A 240 -7.21 4.59 -23.01
C PHE A 240 -7.31 3.83 -24.36
N LYS A 241 -8.42 3.13 -24.62
CA LYS A 241 -8.66 2.43 -25.88
C LYS A 241 -9.30 3.35 -26.91
#